data_AF-A0A8T4ZMA5-F1
#
_entry.id   AF-A0A8T4ZMA5-F1
#
_cell.length_a   1.000
_cell.length_b   1.000
_cell.length_c   1.000
_cell.angle_alpha   90.00
_cell.angle_beta   90.00
_cell.angle_gamma   90.00
#
_symmetry.space_group_name_H-M   'P 1'
#
loop_
_entity.id
_entity.type
_entity.pdbx_description
1 polymer ?
#
loop_
_entity_poly.entity_id
_entity_poly.type
_entity_poly.pdbx_seq_one_letter_code
_entity_poly.pdbx_strand_id
1 'polypeptide(L)' 'MGPPKLTRFEKARIVGARALQISMGAPILVDASEGNLSPIDIAIKELETGMLPMTIRRTLPDGTYQDIPLKWLLK' A
#
# COMPACT_ATOMS: atom_id res chain seq x y z
N MET A 1 -6.70 -18.12 -3.89
CA MET A 1 -7.28 -16.92 -3.25
C MET A 1 -6.93 -15.68 -4.07
N GLY A 2 -7.89 -15.13 -4.82
CA GLY A 2 -7.69 -13.93 -5.66
C GLY A 2 -6.62 -14.07 -6.76
N PRO A 3 -6.44 -13.04 -7.62
CA PRO A 3 -5.37 -13.02 -8.61
C PRO A 3 -3.99 -12.86 -7.95
N PRO A 4 -2.90 -13.33 -8.57
CA PRO A 4 -1.53 -13.21 -8.04
C PRO A 4 -0.97 -11.76 -8.13
N LYS A 5 -1.83 -10.78 -8.39
CA LYS A 5 -1.50 -9.36 -8.57
C LYS A 5 -2.31 -8.51 -7.60
N LEU A 6 -1.79 -7.31 -7.32
CA LEU A 6 -2.51 -6.30 -6.56
C LEU A 6 -3.75 -5.84 -7.33
N THR A 7 -4.93 -5.94 -6.73
CA THR A 7 -6.17 -5.44 -7.34
C THR A 7 -6.24 -3.92 -7.27
N ARG A 8 -7.03 -3.30 -8.15
CA ARG A 8 -7.23 -1.83 -8.13
C ARG A 8 -7.84 -1.35 -6.79
N PHE A 9 -8.70 -2.16 -6.17
CA PHE A 9 -9.31 -1.86 -4.88
C PHE A 9 -8.30 -1.91 -3.73
N GLU A 10 -7.45 -2.95 -3.71
CA GLU A 10 -6.37 -3.07 -2.73
C GLU A 10 -5.37 -1.92 -2.89
N LYS A 11 -4.96 -1.60 -4.13
CA LYS A 11 -4.09 -0.45 -4.42
C LYS A 11 -4.68 0.85 -3.87
N ALA A 12 -5.94 1.15 -4.19
CA ALA A 12 -6.61 2.36 -3.72
C ALA A 12 -6.67 2.42 -2.18
N ARG A 13 -6.98 1.30 -1.52
CA ARG A 13 -7.08 1.25 -0.05
C ARG A 13 -5.72 1.43 0.64
N ILE A 14 -4.67 0.83 0.10
CA ILE A 14 -3.30 0.98 0.63
C ILE A 14 -2.82 2.43 0.49
N VAL A 15 -3.00 3.02 -0.69
CA VAL A 15 -2.62 4.43 -0.93
C VAL A 15 -3.41 5.35 0.00
N GLY A 16 -4.73 5.16 0.14
CA GLY A 16 -5.55 5.98 1.04
C GLY A 16 -5.14 5.86 2.50
N ALA A 17 -4.93 4.63 2.99
CA ALA A 17 -4.47 4.41 4.37
C ALA A 17 -3.08 5.01 4.61
N ARG A 18 -2.17 4.87 3.66
CA ARG A 18 -0.81 5.41 3.78
C ARG A 18 -0.77 6.93 3.69
N ALA A 19 -1.54 7.53 2.78
CA ALA A 19 -1.67 8.98 2.68
C ALA A 19 -2.21 9.58 3.99
N LEU A 20 -3.17 8.91 4.65
CA LEU A 20 -3.67 9.31 5.96
C LEU A 20 -2.57 9.25 7.04
N GLN A 21 -1.75 8.19 7.04
CA GLN A 21 -0.62 8.11 7.98
C GLN A 21 0.35 9.29 7.78
N ILE A 22 0.68 9.61 6.53
CA ILE A 22 1.56 10.74 6.19
C ILE A 22 0.94 12.06 6.62
N SER A 23 -0.36 12.27 6.39
CA SER A 23 -1.05 13.50 6.81
C SER A 23 -1.13 13.64 8.33
N MET A 24 -1.05 12.53 9.07
CA MET A 24 -0.94 12.51 10.54
C MET A 24 0.50 12.67 11.03
N GLY A 25 1.47 12.91 10.16
CA GLY A 25 2.88 13.12 10.52
C GLY A 25 3.71 11.84 10.66
N ALA A 26 3.24 10.70 10.12
CA ALA A 26 4.05 9.49 10.08
C ALA A 26 5.31 9.68 9.21
N PRO A 27 6.43 9.02 9.57
CA PRO A 27 7.66 9.13 8.79
C PRO A 27 7.50 8.56 7.39
N ILE A 28 8.07 9.27 6.42
CA ILE A 28 8.11 8.92 5.00
C ILE A 28 9.39 8.10 4.75
N LEU A 29 9.29 7.05 3.94
CA LEU A 29 10.38 6.13 3.63
C LEU A 29 11.09 6.43 2.29
N VAL A 30 10.52 7.30 1.46
CA VAL A 30 11.08 7.73 0.16
C VAL A 30 11.72 9.11 0.24
N ASP A 31 12.72 9.35 -0.61
CA ASP A 31 13.34 10.67 -0.76
C ASP A 31 12.32 11.67 -1.34
N ALA A 32 11.84 12.57 -0.50
CA ALA A 32 10.96 13.68 -0.87
C ALA A 32 11.74 14.86 -1.47
N SER A 33 12.84 14.59 -2.20
CA SER A 33 13.75 15.60 -2.76
C SER A 33 13.10 16.48 -3.84
N GLU A 34 11.94 16.06 -4.35
CA GLU A 34 11.13 16.85 -5.28
C GLU A 34 10.08 17.63 -4.48
N GLY A 35 10.27 18.96 -4.40
CA GLY A 35 9.41 19.85 -3.62
C GLY A 35 7.91 19.72 -3.97
N ASN A 36 7.07 19.84 -2.94
CA ASN A 36 5.60 19.88 -2.97
C ASN A 36 4.90 18.60 -3.45
N LEU A 37 5.30 17.42 -2.94
CA LEU A 37 4.50 16.20 -3.09
C LEU A 37 3.35 16.18 -2.10
N SER A 38 2.13 15.88 -2.57
CA SER A 38 1.00 15.66 -1.66
C SER A 38 1.18 14.35 -0.89
N PRO A 39 0.52 14.15 0.26
CA PRO A 39 0.56 12.87 0.99
C PRO A 39 0.16 11.66 0.13
N ILE A 40 -0.71 11.88 -0.87
CA ILE A 40 -1.14 10.86 -1.82
C ILE A 40 0.01 10.50 -2.77
N ASP A 41 0.71 11.50 -3.32
CA ASP A 41 1.82 11.27 -4.24
C ASP A 41 2.96 10.52 -3.55
N ILE A 42 3.23 10.88 -2.29
CA ILE A 42 4.22 10.19 -1.46
C ILE A 42 3.82 8.73 -1.23
N ALA A 43 2.55 8.49 -0.85
CA ALA A 43 2.03 7.13 -0.65
C ALA A 43 2.11 6.27 -1.93
N ILE A 44 1.87 6.86 -3.11
CA ILE A 44 2.02 6.18 -4.39
C ILE A 44 3.49 5.83 -4.65
N LYS A 45 4.42 6.77 -4.46
CA LYS A 45 5.87 6.53 -4.60
C LYS A 45 6.36 5.43 -3.65
N GLU A 46 5.91 5.42 -2.40
CA GLU A 46 6.26 4.37 -1.43
C GLU A 46 5.70 3.00 -1.81
N LEU A 47 4.50 2.96 -2.40
CA LEU A 47 3.92 1.72 -2.89
C LEU A 47 4.69 1.18 -4.10
N GLU A 48 5.09 2.04 -5.04
CA GLU A 48 5.82 1.66 -6.25
C GLU A 48 7.26 1.21 -5.96
N THR A 49 7.90 1.81 -4.96
CA THR A 49 9.22 1.39 -4.46
C THR A 49 9.16 0.10 -3.64
N GLY A 50 7.96 -0.38 -3.28
CA GLY A 50 7.77 -1.62 -2.52
C GLY A 50 8.30 -1.56 -1.09
N MET A 51 8.48 -0.37 -0.53
CA MET A 51 9.04 -0.17 0.82
C MET A 51 7.99 -0.25 1.93
N LEU A 52 6.70 -0.27 1.61
CA LEU A 52 5.62 -0.33 2.59
C LEU A 52 5.56 -1.71 3.29
N PRO A 53 5.74 -1.78 4.62
CA PRO A 53 5.64 -3.04 5.37
C PRO A 53 4.17 -3.39 5.66
N MET A 54 3.36 -3.55 4.62
CA MET A 54 1.93 -3.89 4.74
C MET A 54 1.63 -5.32 4.28
N THR A 55 0.61 -5.90 4.91
CA THR A 55 0.06 -7.22 4.56
C THR A 55 -1.41 -7.09 4.22
N ILE A 56 -1.84 -7.76 3.15
CA ILE A 56 -3.23 -7.77 2.72
C ILE A 56 -3.88 -9.07 3.18
N ARG A 57 -4.95 -8.95 3.96
CA ARG A 57 -5.79 -10.09 4.31
C ARG A 57 -6.92 -10.23 3.28
N ARG A 58 -6.93 -11.33 2.52
CA ARG A 58 -8.04 -11.69 1.63
C ARG A 58 -8.93 -12.71 2.33
N THR A 59 -10.18 -12.34 2.62
CA THR A 59 -11.20 -13.22 3.21
C THR A 59 -12.07 -13.82 2.12
N LEU A 60 -12.34 -15.13 2.19
CA LEU A 60 -13.32 -15.81 1.34
C LEU A 60 -14.72 -15.76 1.96
N PRO A 61 -15.78 -16.04 1.17
CA PRO A 61 -17.14 -16.14 1.68
C PRO A 61 -17.33 -17.22 2.74
N ASP A 62 -16.46 -18.23 2.78
CA ASP A 62 -16.44 -19.30 3.78
C ASP A 62 -15.82 -18.88 5.13
N GLY A 63 -15.32 -17.64 5.24
CA GLY A 63 -14.68 -17.11 6.44
C GLY A 63 -13.19 -17.45 6.57
N THR A 64 -12.64 -18.26 5.66
CA THR A 64 -11.18 -18.48 5.60
C THR A 64 -10.48 -17.22 5.09
N TYR A 65 -9.21 -17.05 5.45
CA TYR A 65 -8.43 -15.91 5.01
C TYR A 65 -6.99 -16.28 4.69
N GLN A 66 -6.37 -15.48 3.83
CA GLN A 66 -4.95 -15.55 3.55
C GLN A 66 -4.32 -14.17 3.73
N ASP A 67 -3.24 -14.15 4.50
CA ASP A 67 -2.41 -12.97 4.71
C ASP A 67 -1.29 -12.97 3.66
N ILE A 68 -1.32 -11.98 2.77
CA ILE A 68 -0.43 -11.86 1.62
C ILE A 68 0.46 -10.63 1.81
N PRO A 69 1.78 -10.79 1.98
CA PRO A 69 2.71 -9.68 2.02
C PRO A 69 2.65 -8.87 0.73
N LEU A 70 2.60 -7.54 0.84
CA LEU A 70 2.50 -6.65 -0.33
C LEU A 70 3.66 -6.84 -1.32
N LYS A 71 4.86 -7.11 -0.80
CA LYS A 71 6.07 -7.40 -1.59
C LYS A 71 5.89 -8.54 -2.60
N TRP A 72 4.99 -9.49 -2.34
CA TRP A 72 4.75 -10.61 -3.25
C TRP A 72 3.85 -10.23 -4.43
N LEU A 73 3.05 -9.17 -4.29
CA LEU A 73 2.05 -8.73 -5.28
C LEU A 73 2.58 -7.62 -6.21
N LEU A 74 3.73 -7.02 -5.89
CA LEU A 74 4.38 -5.96 -6.67
C LEU A 74 5.40 -6.49 -7.70
N LYS A 75 5.30 -7.77 -8.07
CA LYS A 75 6.15 -8.42 -9.08
C LYS A 75 5.66 -8.20 -10.51
#